data_AF-A0A5C7MMH8-F1
#
_entry.id   AF-A0A5C7MMH8-F1
#
_cell.length_a   1.000
_cell.length_b   1.000
_cell.length_c   1.000
_cell.angle_alpha   90.00
_cell.angle_beta   90.00
_cell.angle_gamma   90.00
#
_symmetry.space_group_name_H-M   'P 1'
#
loop_
_entity.id
_entity.type
_entity.pdbx_description
1 polymer ?
#
loop_
_entity_poly.entity_id
_entity_poly.type
_entity_poly.pdbx_seq_one_letter_code
_entity_poly.pdbx_strand_id
1 'polypeptide(L)' 'MSRERTTCRLIPQPDDPQFNVCANASWPDRVHFSIGTGMPSYNITPERAEELARELTIAATEARAAGR' A
#
# COMPACT_ATOMS: atom_id res chain seq x y z
N MET A 1 -23.70 -23.38 29.53
CA MET A 1 -22.50 -22.55 29.78
C MET A 1 -21.92 -22.19 28.42
N SER A 2 -22.33 -21.04 27.90
CA SER A 2 -22.04 -20.58 26.53
C SER A 2 -20.58 -20.12 26.43
N ARG A 3 -19.87 -20.64 25.44
CA ARG A 3 -18.51 -20.22 25.09
C ARG A 3 -18.60 -18.84 24.45
N GLU A 4 -18.25 -17.80 25.21
CA GLU A 4 -17.96 -16.49 24.67
C GLU A 4 -16.78 -16.61 23.70
N ARG A 5 -17.08 -16.58 22.39
CA ARG A 5 -16.08 -16.26 21.37
C ARG A 5 -15.76 -14.79 21.53
N THR A 6 -14.76 -14.49 22.34
CA THR A 6 -14.07 -13.20 22.34
C THR A 6 -13.55 -12.99 20.92
N THR A 7 -14.29 -12.21 20.15
CA THR A 7 -13.84 -11.66 18.88
C THR A 7 -12.63 -10.80 19.19
N CYS A 8 -11.44 -11.31 18.89
CA CYS A 8 -10.24 -10.50 18.83
C CYS A 8 -10.49 -9.45 17.75
N ARG A 9 -10.87 -8.25 18.18
CA ARG A 9 -10.92 -7.07 17.33
C ARG A 9 -9.50 -6.94 16.76
N LEU A 10 -9.33 -7.22 15.47
CA LEU A 10 -8.06 -7.04 14.78
C LEU A 10 -7.79 -5.53 14.78
N ILE A 11 -7.08 -5.05 15.80
CA ILE A 11 -6.53 -3.70 15.79
C ILE A 11 -5.39 -3.78 14.76
N PRO A 12 -5.45 -3.06 13.63
CA PRO A 12 -4.32 -3.03 12.69
C PRO A 12 -3.08 -2.63 13.50
N GLN A 13 -2.05 -3.49 13.48
CA GLN A 13 -0.85 -3.21 14.25
C GLN A 13 -0.25 -1.91 13.70
N PRO A 14 0.19 -0.98 14.57
CA PRO A 14 0.78 0.31 14.15
C PRO A 14 2.08 0.17 13.33
N ASP A 15 2.51 -1.06 13.07
CA ASP A 15 3.73 -1.42 12.33
C ASP A 15 3.47 -1.83 10.87
N ASP A 16 2.21 -1.85 10.40
CA ASP A 16 1.95 -2.11 8.98
C ASP A 16 2.41 -0.90 8.14
N PRO A 17 3.31 -1.10 7.17
CA PRO A 17 3.83 -0.02 6.32
C PRO A 17 2.70 0.67 5.57
N GLN A 18 2.59 1.99 5.71
CA GLN A 18 1.62 2.77 4.94
C GLN A 18 2.19 3.07 3.56
N PHE A 19 1.71 2.35 2.55
CA PHE A 19 2.06 2.62 1.16
C PHE A 19 1.14 3.67 0.57
N ASN A 20 1.73 4.65 -0.13
CA ASN A 20 0.99 5.60 -0.94
C ASN A 20 1.52 5.54 -2.38
N VAL A 21 0.66 5.11 -3.31
CA VAL A 21 1.01 4.87 -4.71
C VAL A 21 -0.01 5.56 -5.61
N CYS A 22 0.44 6.48 -6.45
CA CYS A 22 -0.42 7.20 -7.39
C CYS A 22 0.38 7.82 -8.54
N ALA A 23 -0.30 8.33 -9.58
CA ALA A 23 0.35 9.18 -10.57
C ALA A 23 0.82 10.49 -9.94
N ASN A 24 2.02 10.96 -10.30
CA ASN A 24 2.60 12.17 -9.74
C ASN A 24 2.04 13.42 -10.41
N ALA A 25 1.14 14.12 -9.75
CA ALA A 25 0.51 15.33 -10.27
C ALA A 25 1.51 16.48 -10.55
N SER A 26 2.61 16.57 -9.78
CA SER A 26 3.62 17.61 -9.97
C SER A 26 4.62 17.27 -11.08
N TRP A 27 4.74 15.98 -11.43
CA TRP A 27 5.67 15.48 -12.45
C TRP A 27 4.91 14.47 -13.34
N PRO A 28 4.19 14.95 -14.37
CA PRO A 28 3.52 14.10 -15.34
C PRO A 28 4.48 13.02 -15.91
N ASP A 29 3.95 11.86 -16.30
CA ASP A 29 4.70 10.63 -16.65
C ASP A 29 5.46 9.92 -15.51
N ARG A 30 5.36 10.39 -14.26
CA ARG A 30 6.00 9.71 -13.12
C ARG A 30 4.97 9.15 -12.15
N VAL A 31 5.37 8.09 -11.45
CA VAL A 31 4.62 7.50 -10.34
C VAL A 31 5.16 8.09 -9.03
N HIS A 32 4.27 8.58 -8.18
CA HIS A 32 4.58 8.87 -6.78
C HIS A 32 4.50 7.57 -6.00
N PHE A 33 5.56 7.24 -5.28
CA PHE A 33 5.62 6.11 -4.38
C PHE A 33 6.26 6.55 -3.07
N SER A 34 5.53 6.43 -1.97
CA SER A 34 6.05 6.68 -0.63
C SER A 34 5.62 5.59 0.32
N ILE A 35 6.49 5.33 1.30
CA ILE A 35 6.25 4.34 2.34
C ILE A 35 6.43 5.03 3.68
N GLY A 36 5.33 5.19 4.41
CA GLY A 36 5.34 5.66 5.79
C GLY A 36 5.72 4.51 6.70
N THR A 37 7.00 4.38 7.01
CA THR A 37 7.46 3.49 8.10
C THR A 37 8.53 4.21 8.90
N GLY A 38 8.43 4.14 10.23
CA GLY A 38 9.50 4.60 11.12
C GLY A 38 10.72 3.69 11.12
N MET A 39 10.76 2.68 10.26
CA MET A 39 11.80 1.65 10.17
C MET A 39 12.59 1.78 8.85
N PRO A 40 13.89 1.40 8.85
CA PRO A 40 14.70 1.40 7.64
C PRO A 40 14.28 0.31 6.65
N SER A 41 13.59 -0.74 7.12
CA SER A 41 13.13 -1.88 6.33
C SER A 41 11.97 -2.58 7.02
N TYR A 42 11.11 -3.25 6.26
CA TYR A 42 9.97 -4.02 6.76
C TYR A 42 9.68 -5.19 5.81
N ASN A 43 9.00 -6.21 6.33
CA ASN A 43 8.56 -7.36 5.55
C ASN A 43 7.05 -7.27 5.30
N ILE A 44 6.61 -7.75 4.14
CA ILE A 44 5.18 -7.88 3.80
C ILE A 44 4.90 -9.33 3.40
N THR A 45 3.63 -9.74 3.46
CA THR A 45 3.21 -11.05 2.98
C THR A 45 3.28 -11.12 1.45
N PRO A 46 3.39 -12.33 0.86
CA PRO A 46 3.30 -12.50 -0.59
C PRO A 46 2.03 -11.87 -1.20
N GLU A 47 0.88 -12.03 -0.53
CA GLU A 47 -0.40 -11.47 -1.00
C GLU A 47 -0.35 -9.94 -1.04
N ARG A 48 0.22 -9.30 -0.01
CA ARG A 48 0.38 -7.85 0.01
C ARG A 48 1.36 -7.36 -1.06
N ALA A 49 2.40 -8.15 -1.35
CA ALA A 49 3.33 -7.84 -2.45
C ALA A 49 2.62 -7.88 -3.82
N GLU A 50 1.75 -8.86 -4.05
CA GLU A 50 0.94 -8.95 -5.26
C GLU A 50 -0.04 -7.79 -5.40
N GLU A 51 -0.71 -7.39 -4.31
CA GLU A 51 -1.61 -6.23 -4.31
C GLU A 51 -0.85 -4.95 -4.64
N LEU A 52 0.30 -4.72 -4.00
CA LEU A 52 1.12 -3.53 -4.24
C LEU A 52 1.61 -3.46 -5.70
N ALA A 53 1.96 -4.60 -6.29
CA ALA A 53 2.35 -4.67 -7.70
C ALA A 53 1.20 -4.23 -8.63
N ARG A 54 -0.05 -4.56 -8.29
CA ARG A 54 -1.24 -4.10 -9.04
C ARG A 54 -1.44 -2.60 -8.87
N GLU A 55 -1.34 -2.08 -7.64
CA GLU A 55 -1.44 -0.63 -7.35
C GLU A 55 -0.40 0.17 -8.16
N LEU A 56 0.86 -0.29 -8.19
CA LEU A 56 1.93 0.30 -9.00
C LEU A 56 1.64 0.27 -10.51
N THR A 57 1.06 -0.81 -11.00
CA THR A 57 0.72 -0.96 -12.42
C THR A 57 -0.38 0.02 -12.84
N ILE A 58 -1.39 0.21 -11.98
CA ILE A 58 -2.46 1.19 -12.20
C ILE A 58 -1.87 2.60 -12.23
N ALA A 59 -1.09 2.98 -11.22
CA ALA A 59 -0.47 4.30 -11.15
C ALA A 59 0.45 4.59 -12.35
N ALA A 60 1.22 3.59 -12.81
CA ALA A 60 2.05 3.71 -14.01
C ALA A 60 1.22 3.92 -15.28
N THR A 61 0.04 3.31 -15.36
CA THR A 61 -0.87 3.50 -16.49
C THR A 61 -1.45 4.90 -16.49
N GLU A 62 -1.89 5.41 -15.34
CA GLU A 62 -2.37 6.78 -15.17
C GLU A 62 -1.28 7.81 -15.47
N ALA A 63 -0.06 7.59 -14.96
CA ALA A 63 1.07 8.48 -15.21
C ALA A 63 1.37 8.62 -16.71
N ARG A 64 1.39 7.50 -17.45
CA ARG A 64 1.58 7.48 -18.92
C ARG A 64 0.43 8.13 -19.68
N ALA A 65 -0.77 8.14 -19.13
CA ALA A 65 -1.91 8.83 -19.73
C ALA A 65 -1.82 10.34 -19.50
N ALA A 66 -1.26 10.77 -18.37
CA ALA A 66 -1.18 12.16 -17.97
C ALA A 66 -0.07 12.97 -18.68
N GLY A 67 0.99 12.33 -19.18
CA GLY A 67 2.04 13.04 -19.93
C GLY A 67 2.00 12.89 -21.45
N ARG A 68 0.95 12.25 -21.98
CA ARG A 68 0.58 12.35 -23.41
C ARG A 68 -0.22 13.62 -23.67
#